data_AF-A0A5H2YEI3-F1
#
_entry.id   AF-A0A5H2YEI3-F1
#
_cell.length_a   1.000
_cell.length_b   1.000
_cell.length_c   1.000
_cell.angle_alpha   90.00
_cell.angle_beta   90.00
_cell.angle_gamma   90.00
#
_symmetry.space_group_name_H-M   'P 1'
#
loop_
_entity.id
_entity.type
_entity.pdbx_description
1 polymer ?
#
loop_
_entity_poly.entity_id
_entity_poly.type
_entity_poly.pdbx_seq_one_letter_code
_entity_poly.pdbx_strand_id
1 'polypeptide(L)'
;MDPIGSENFTHISDVIAEADILVPCWGSRTKLPKELRENLDNFMEMLIQSDKPVYCFGKTASQDPKHPLMLSYDTKLVMWE
;
A
#
# COMPACT_ATOMS: atom_id res chain seq x y z
N MET A 1 -1.13 6.61 22.42
CA MET A 1 -0.27 5.49 21.99
C MET A 1 -0.26 5.52 20.48
N ASP A 2 0.90 5.51 19.85
CA ASP A 2 1.03 5.46 18.38
C ASP A 2 0.64 4.04 17.91
N PRO A 3 -0.42 3.88 17.10
CA PRO A 3 -0.87 2.57 16.64
C PRO A 3 0.03 1.95 15.57
N ILE A 4 0.95 2.73 14.99
CA ILE A 4 1.86 2.28 13.92
C ILE A 4 3.17 1.74 14.51
N GLY A 5 3.69 2.42 15.55
CA GLY A 5 4.89 2.00 16.26
C GLY A 5 6.16 2.66 15.71
N SER A 6 7.10 2.95 16.62
CA SER A 6 8.30 3.75 16.32
C SER A 6 9.27 3.12 15.31
N GLU A 7 9.26 1.79 15.18
CA GLU A 7 10.17 1.06 14.30
C GLU A 7 9.57 0.78 12.92
N ASN A 8 8.28 1.09 12.71
CA ASN A 8 7.57 0.77 11.47
C ASN A 8 8.25 1.38 10.24
N PHE A 9 8.66 2.65 10.32
CA PHE A 9 9.31 3.33 9.20
C PHE A 9 10.61 2.65 8.79
N THR A 10 11.43 2.25 9.76
CA THR A 10 12.70 1.55 9.51
C THR A 10 12.46 0.23 8.78
N HIS A 11 11.58 -0.62 9.31
CA HIS A 11 11.29 -1.91 8.71
C HIS A 11 10.68 -1.81 7.32
N ILE A 12 9.77 -0.86 7.11
CA ILE A 12 9.19 -0.61 5.79
C ILE A 12 10.25 -0.14 4.79
N SER A 13 11.18 0.72 5.21
CA SER A 13 12.28 1.18 4.36
C SER A 13 13.21 0.04 3.96
N ASP A 14 13.54 -0.87 4.88
CA ASP A 14 14.37 -2.04 4.60
C ASP A 14 13.69 -2.97 3.58
N VAL A 15 12.40 -3.27 3.78
CA VAL A 15 11.60 -4.07 2.84
C VAL A 15 11.55 -3.41 1.46
N ILE A 16 11.33 -2.10 1.43
CA ILE A 16 11.32 -1.33 0.19
C ILE A 16 12.69 -1.42 -0.46
N ALA A 17 13.81 -1.30 0.25
CA ALA A 17 15.16 -1.36 -0.32
C ALA A 17 15.51 -2.73 -0.92
N GLU A 18 14.98 -3.83 -0.36
CA GLU A 18 15.27 -5.19 -0.81
C GLU A 18 14.36 -5.68 -1.95
N ALA A 19 13.10 -5.24 -2.02
CA ALA A 19 12.12 -5.80 -2.95
C ALA A 19 12.39 -5.41 -4.43
N ASP A 20 12.21 -6.31 -5.39
CA ASP A 20 12.30 -5.96 -6.81
C ASP A 20 11.08 -5.17 -7.32
N ILE A 21 9.90 -5.48 -6.76
CA ILE A 21 8.62 -4.85 -7.08
C ILE A 21 7.82 -4.62 -5.79
N LEU A 22 6.99 -3.59 -5.79
CA LEU A 22 6.13 -3.24 -4.66
C LEU A 22 4.66 -3.47 -5.03
N VAL A 23 3.93 -4.20 -4.18
CA VAL A 23 2.51 -4.50 -4.41
C VAL A 23 1.67 -4.17 -3.17
N PRO A 24 1.33 -2.88 -2.94
CA PRO A 24 0.45 -2.51 -1.84
C PRO A 24 -0.95 -3.15 -1.96
N CYS A 25 -1.54 -3.51 -0.82
CA CYS A 25 -2.73 -4.37 -0.75
C CYS A 25 -3.67 -4.06 0.44
N TRP A 26 -3.75 -2.81 0.92
CA TRP A 26 -4.47 -2.50 2.17
C TRP A 26 -6.00 -2.42 2.05
N GLY A 27 -6.56 -2.32 0.84
CA GLY A 27 -7.99 -2.19 0.64
C GLY A 27 -8.52 -0.77 0.91
N SER A 28 -9.84 -0.63 1.07
CA SER A 28 -10.45 0.71 1.15
C SER A 28 -10.12 1.43 2.46
N ARG A 29 -9.63 2.67 2.36
CA ARG A 29 -9.39 3.60 3.49
C ARG A 29 -10.63 3.86 4.33
N THR A 30 -11.83 3.60 3.80
CA THR A 30 -13.09 3.76 4.55
C THR A 30 -13.21 2.82 5.75
N LYS A 31 -12.44 1.73 5.76
CA LYS A 31 -12.33 0.80 6.90
C LYS A 31 -11.43 1.30 8.02
N LEU A 32 -10.70 2.41 7.79
CA LEU A 32 -9.88 3.07 8.80
C LEU A 32 -10.60 4.28 9.42
N PRO A 33 -10.30 4.62 10.68
CA PRO A 33 -10.62 5.92 11.28
C PRO A 33 -10.13 7.07 10.39
N LYS A 34 -10.87 8.19 10.36
CA LYS A 34 -10.60 9.29 9.42
C LYS A 34 -9.21 9.89 9.62
N GLU A 35 -8.81 10.02 10.88
CA GLU A 35 -7.53 10.53 11.36
C GLU A 35 -6.32 9.70 10.90
N LEU A 36 -6.51 8.45 10.45
CA LEU A 36 -5.43 7.60 9.96
C LEU A 36 -5.38 7.49 8.43
N ARG A 37 -6.32 8.10 7.69
CA ARG A 37 -6.40 7.94 6.23
C ARG A 37 -5.26 8.62 5.50
N GLU A 38 -4.79 9.77 6.00
CA GLU A 38 -3.65 10.50 5.43
C GLU A 38 -2.36 9.66 5.48
N ASN A 39 -2.23 8.76 6.46
CA ASN A 39 -1.07 7.86 6.53
C ASN A 39 -0.98 6.92 5.32
N LEU A 40 -2.11 6.57 4.69
CA LEU A 40 -2.11 5.76 3.48
C LEU A 40 -1.58 6.55 2.28
N ASP A 41 -1.91 7.84 2.20
CA ASP A 41 -1.44 8.72 1.13
C ASP A 41 0.08 8.94 1.30
N ASN A 42 0.54 9.23 2.53
CA ASN A 42 1.98 9.33 2.86
C ASN A 42 2.72 8.02 2.54
N PHE A 43 2.12 6.87 2.87
CA PHE A 43 2.74 5.59 2.60
C PHE A 43 2.81 5.31 1.09
N MET A 44 1.75 5.60 0.33
CA MET A 44 1.77 5.46 -1.12
C MET A 44 2.83 6.36 -1.77
N GLU A 45 2.97 7.60 -1.29
CA GLU A 45 4.01 8.53 -1.74
C GLU A 45 5.41 7.98 -1.50
N MET A 46 5.67 7.41 -0.31
CA MET A 46 6.93 6.72 -0.01
C MET A 46 7.22 5.56 -0.99
N LEU A 47 6.21 4.76 -1.35
CA LEU A 47 6.39 3.68 -2.33
C LEU A 47 6.74 4.23 -3.72
N ILE A 48 6.06 5.28 -4.17
CA ILE A 48 6.29 5.90 -5.49
C ILE A 48 7.69 6.55 -5.53
N GLN A 49 8.10 7.23 -4.46
CA GLN A 49 9.40 7.89 -4.36
C GLN A 49 10.59 6.92 -4.23
N SER A 50 10.34 5.62 -4.05
CA SER A 50 11.40 4.62 -3.95
C SER A 50 12.06 4.27 -5.30
N ASP A 51 11.56 4.82 -6.42
CA ASP A 51 11.94 4.49 -7.80
C ASP A 51 11.72 3.01 -8.18
N LYS A 52 11.04 2.23 -7.33
CA LYS A 52 10.71 0.83 -7.61
C LYS A 52 9.42 0.70 -8.38
N PRO A 53 9.28 -0.33 -9.25
CA PRO A 53 8.01 -0.60 -9.91
C PRO A 53 6.91 -0.89 -8.89
N VAL A 54 5.87 -0.04 -8.86
CA VAL A 54 4.69 -0.23 -8.02
C VAL A 54 3.55 -0.79 -8.85
N TYR A 55 2.99 -1.91 -8.39
CA TYR A 55 1.83 -2.57 -8.99
C TYR A 55 0.69 -2.67 -7.99
N CYS A 56 -0.52 -2.94 -8.47
CA CYS A 56 -1.66 -3.29 -7.62
C CYS A 56 -2.56 -4.29 -8.34
N PHE A 57 -3.50 -4.91 -7.62
CA PHE A 57 -4.56 -5.74 -8.21
C PHE A 57 -5.77 -4.92 -8.69
N GLY A 58 -5.55 -3.65 -8.99
CA GLY A 58 -6.57 -2.64 -9.25
C GLY A 58 -6.96 -1.84 -8.00
N LYS A 59 -7.85 -0.86 -8.22
CA LYS A 59 -8.26 0.12 -7.22
C LYS A 59 -9.66 -0.17 -6.66
N THR A 60 -9.88 0.16 -5.39
CA THR A 60 -11.19 0.16 -4.74
C THR A 60 -11.99 1.41 -5.16
N ALA A 61 -13.25 1.51 -4.74
CA ALA A 61 -14.06 2.72 -4.99
C ALA A 61 -13.48 3.99 -4.36
N SER A 62 -12.67 3.86 -3.29
CA SER A 62 -11.94 4.97 -2.67
C SER A 62 -10.55 5.20 -3.28
N GLN A 63 -10.28 4.61 -4.45
CA GLN A 63 -9.02 4.67 -5.19
C GLN A 63 -7.80 4.06 -4.49
N ASP A 64 -8.01 3.31 -3.41
CA ASP A 64 -6.96 2.57 -2.72
C ASP A 64 -6.68 1.21 -3.39
N PRO A 65 -5.47 0.62 -3.27
CA PRO A 65 -5.17 -0.70 -3.79
C PRO A 65 -6.06 -1.79 -3.17
N LYS A 66 -6.56 -2.71 -4.00
CA LYS A 66 -7.41 -3.81 -3.54
C LYS A 66 -6.65 -4.77 -2.63
N HIS A 67 -7.34 -5.27 -1.60
CA HIS A 67 -6.85 -6.33 -0.74
C HIS A 67 -7.04 -7.71 -1.40
N PRO A 68 -6.04 -8.62 -1.34
CA PRO A 68 -6.06 -9.89 -2.07
C PRO A 68 -7.10 -10.90 -1.57
N LEU A 69 -7.49 -10.83 -0.29
CA LEU A 69 -8.41 -11.79 0.36
C LEU A 69 -9.68 -12.14 -0.43
N MET A 70 -10.26 -11.17 -1.18
CA MET A 70 -11.53 -11.36 -1.90
C MET A 70 -11.36 -11.37 -3.43
N LEU A 71 -10.12 -11.42 -3.92
CA LEU A 71 -9.84 -11.39 -5.35
C LEU A 71 -9.89 -12.79 -5.95
N SER A 72 -10.25 -12.85 -7.22
CA SER A 72 -10.14 -14.08 -7.99
C SER A 72 -8.67 -14.45 -8.21
N TYR A 73 -8.36 -15.74 -8.25
CA TYR A 73 -7.00 -16.25 -8.46
C TYR A 73 -6.36 -15.83 -9.80
N ASP A 74 -7.17 -15.47 -10.79
CA ASP A 74 -6.72 -14.99 -12.10
C ASP A 74 -6.49 -13.47 -12.15
N THR A 75 -6.74 -12.74 -11.06
CA THR A 75 -6.57 -11.28 -11.00
C THR A 75 -5.12 -10.93 -11.29
N LYS A 76 -4.89 -10.14 -12.34
CA LYS A 76 -3.56 -9.71 -12.76
C LYS A 76 -3.10 -8.48 -11.99
N LEU A 77 -1.79 -8.36 -11.84
CA LEU A 77 -1.15 -7.12 -11.42
C LEU A 77 -1.21 -6.11 -12.56
N VAL A 78 -1.52 -4.87 -12.21
CA VAL A 78 -1.48 -3.70 -13.09
C VAL A 78 -0.57 -2.65 -12.48
N MET A 79 0.10 -1.86 -13.31
CA MET A 79 0.98 -0.80 -12.80
C MET A 79 0.15 0.25 -12.03
N TRP A 80 0.71 0.79 -10.96
CA TRP A 80 0.08 1.89 -10.23
C TRP A 80 0.17 3.18 -11.06
N GLU A 81 -0.99 3.82 -11.30
CA GLU A 81 -1.15 5.10 -12.01
C GLU A 81 -1.56 6.22 -11.06
#